data_AF-A0A161S282-F1
#
_entry.id   AF-A0A161S282-F1
#
_cell.length_a   1.000
_cell.length_b   1.000
_cell.length_c   1.000
_cell.angle_alpha   90.00
_cell.angle_beta   90.00
_cell.angle_gamma   90.00
#
_symmetry.space_group_name_H-M   'P 1'
#
loop_
_entity.id
_entity.type
_entity.pdbx_description
1 polymer ?
#
loop_
_entity_poly.entity_id
_entity_poly.type
_entity_poly.pdbx_seq_one_letter_code
_entity_poly.pdbx_strand_id
1 'polypeptide(L)'
;MNIIKKRYLAIALLVSQIGFAQEGLTVNSEYLADNYYLLHPAMAGIKNSTNIKLTTRQQWSGVDDAPRLMTMNASTRLSDQSAIGVIGFNDKNGYHSQTGFKATYAHHITFSESRYDLNQLSFGMSAGFAQTKLDESEFGGFDPNVGGGIELKDSYFSVDFGAAYHYQNFFSMFTVKNAVSSKSKMYSDAESNNLRKYILGAGYAFGNTRYGTGWIYEPSVLAQYTEEREDFALDVNMKVYRQFEFGKIWAGASFRSNFNGTDYFVDGKSKTQRYQYISPMLGGSYKNVNFSYAYTKLMGDITFGNGGFHQFTVGFNIFPKRTSLECNCPTAKD
;
A
#
# COMPACT_ATOMS: atom_id res chain seq x y z
N MET A 1 -23.48 -27.55 18.66
CA MET A 1 -22.61 -26.37 18.43
C MET A 1 -21.32 -26.66 17.64
N ASN A 2 -20.78 -27.89 17.63
CA ASN A 2 -19.54 -28.22 16.91
C ASN A 2 -19.69 -28.47 15.39
N ILE A 3 -20.89 -28.83 14.91
CA ILE A 3 -21.14 -29.10 13.49
C ILE A 3 -21.13 -27.81 12.65
N ILE A 4 -21.59 -26.68 13.21
CA ILE A 4 -21.63 -25.39 12.52
C ILE A 4 -20.22 -24.81 12.35
N LYS A 5 -19.35 -24.94 13.36
CA LYS A 5 -17.93 -24.53 13.28
C LYS A 5 -17.14 -25.33 12.25
N LYS A 6 -17.43 -26.64 12.13
CA LYS A 6 -16.81 -27.52 11.12
C LYS A 6 -17.22 -27.16 9.69
N ARG A 7 -18.43 -26.63 9.47
CA ARG A 7 -18.89 -26.18 8.15
C ARG A 7 -18.14 -24.93 7.67
N TYR A 8 -17.91 -23.95 8.54
CA TYR A 8 -17.11 -22.77 8.19
C TYR A 8 -15.64 -23.12 7.93
N LEU A 9 -15.08 -24.05 8.69
CA LEU A 9 -13.73 -24.56 8.46
C LEU A 9 -13.63 -25.31 7.12
N ALA A 10 -14.64 -26.13 6.79
CA ALA A 10 -14.71 -26.85 5.52
C ALA A 10 -14.90 -25.90 4.32
N ILE A 11 -15.71 -24.84 4.47
CA ILE A 11 -15.85 -23.79 3.46
C ILE A 11 -14.52 -23.02 3.30
N ALA A 12 -13.84 -22.67 4.40
CA ALA A 12 -12.53 -22.03 4.35
C ALA A 12 -11.46 -22.92 3.69
N LEU A 13 -11.48 -24.24 3.96
CA LEU A 13 -10.60 -25.25 3.33
C LEU A 13 -10.95 -25.51 1.86
N LEU A 14 -12.22 -25.40 1.46
CA LEU A 14 -12.64 -25.53 0.06
C LEU A 14 -12.28 -24.27 -0.75
N VAL A 15 -12.40 -23.08 -0.15
CA VAL A 15 -11.97 -21.81 -0.76
C VAL A 15 -10.45 -21.74 -0.92
N SER A 16 -9.68 -22.42 -0.04
CA SER A 16 -8.21 -22.46 -0.15
C SER A 16 -7.68 -23.35 -1.29
N GLN A 17 -8.52 -24.15 -1.96
CA GLN A 17 -8.11 -25.08 -3.02
C GLN A 17 -8.19 -24.46 -4.43
N ILE A 18 -8.51 -23.16 -4.55
CA ILE A 18 -8.71 -22.46 -5.83
C ILE A 18 -7.75 -21.25 -5.88
N GLY A 19 -6.43 -21.49 -5.93
CA GLY A 19 -5.43 -20.43 -5.76
C GLY A 19 -4.23 -20.59 -6.71
N PHE A 20 -3.98 -19.59 -7.55
CA PHE A 20 -2.96 -19.56 -8.58
C PHE A 20 -2.59 -18.15 -9.25
N ALA A 21 -2.73 -16.97 -8.64
CA ALA A 21 -2.28 -15.55 -8.89
C ALA A 21 -1.84 -14.80 -10.24
N GLN A 22 -1.85 -13.44 -10.14
CA GLN A 22 -1.18 -12.34 -10.89
C GLN A 22 -1.24 -11.01 -10.04
N GLU A 23 -0.59 -9.90 -10.45
CA GLU A 23 -0.35 -8.69 -9.61
C GLU A 23 -1.62 -7.94 -9.17
N GLY A 24 -1.67 -7.55 -7.89
CA GLY A 24 -2.69 -6.62 -7.38
C GLY A 24 -2.14 -5.25 -7.02
N LEU A 25 -2.86 -4.51 -6.18
CA LEU A 25 -2.54 -3.12 -5.81
C LEU A 25 -1.03 -2.89 -5.62
N THR A 26 -0.47 -2.04 -6.47
CA THR A 26 0.96 -1.74 -6.52
C THR A 26 1.42 -1.08 -5.23
N VAL A 27 2.66 -1.36 -4.83
CA VAL A 27 3.24 -0.80 -3.60
C VAL A 27 3.98 0.47 -3.97
N ASN A 28 3.33 1.62 -3.85
CA ASN A 28 3.93 2.93 -4.13
C ASN A 28 4.19 3.72 -2.84
N SER A 29 4.79 4.91 -2.94
CA SER A 29 5.03 5.80 -1.80
C SER A 29 3.76 6.37 -1.14
N GLU A 30 2.57 6.02 -1.61
CA GLU A 30 1.28 6.40 -1.00
C GLU A 30 1.08 5.94 0.43
N TYR A 31 1.77 4.89 0.88
CA TYR A 31 1.73 4.50 2.30
C TYR A 31 2.31 5.59 3.23
N LEU A 32 3.24 6.41 2.72
CA LEU A 32 3.86 7.50 3.48
C LEU A 32 2.94 8.71 3.66
N ALA A 33 1.83 8.78 2.91
CA ALA A 33 0.71 9.69 3.13
C ALA A 33 -0.14 9.30 4.37
N ASP A 34 0.56 8.87 5.42
CA ASP A 34 -0.02 8.40 6.69
C ASP A 34 -0.96 7.19 6.49
N ASN A 35 -0.77 6.42 5.42
CA ASN A 35 -1.71 5.40 4.93
C ASN A 35 -1.10 3.99 4.93
N TYR A 36 -0.50 3.60 6.06
CA TYR A 36 0.11 2.27 6.20
C TYR A 36 -0.91 1.13 6.05
N TYR A 37 -2.20 1.36 6.30
CA TYR A 37 -3.28 0.37 6.09
C TYR A 37 -3.33 -0.16 4.65
N LEU A 38 -3.00 0.67 3.67
CA LEU A 38 -3.00 0.27 2.27
C LEU A 38 -2.00 -0.86 1.96
N LEU A 39 -0.92 -0.94 2.73
CA LEU A 39 0.09 -1.99 2.61
C LEU A 39 -0.08 -3.09 3.64
N HIS A 40 -0.40 -2.72 4.88
CA HIS A 40 -0.35 -3.59 6.04
C HIS A 40 -1.77 -3.79 6.61
N PRO A 41 -2.38 -4.99 6.42
CA PRO A 41 -3.70 -5.30 6.98
C PRO A 41 -3.79 -5.07 8.50
N ALA A 42 -2.70 -5.32 9.24
CA ALA A 42 -2.62 -5.12 10.68
C ALA A 42 -2.75 -3.66 11.14
N MET A 43 -2.65 -2.70 10.21
CA MET A 43 -2.82 -1.27 10.48
C MET A 43 -4.26 -0.78 10.35
N ALA A 44 -5.21 -1.63 9.94
CA ALA A 44 -6.62 -1.28 9.91
C ALA A 44 -7.08 -0.87 11.32
N GLY A 45 -7.69 0.31 11.46
CA GLY A 45 -8.18 0.81 12.75
C GLY A 45 -7.10 0.97 13.83
N ILE A 46 -5.82 1.09 13.45
CA ILE A 46 -4.74 1.37 14.40
C ILE A 46 -4.97 2.69 15.14
N LYS A 47 -5.46 3.71 14.40
CA LYS A 47 -5.86 5.01 14.93
C LYS A 47 -7.24 4.94 15.58
N ASN A 48 -7.47 5.81 16.55
CA ASN A 48 -8.71 5.86 17.33
C ASN A 48 -9.84 6.65 16.65
N SER A 49 -9.75 6.89 15.35
CA SER A 49 -10.79 7.50 14.52
C SER A 49 -11.09 6.63 13.30
N THR A 50 -12.26 6.81 12.71
CA THR A 50 -12.57 6.24 11.40
C THR A 50 -11.77 7.04 10.36
N ASN A 51 -10.77 6.39 9.77
CA ASN A 51 -9.91 6.99 8.77
C ASN A 51 -10.43 6.63 7.38
N ILE A 52 -10.73 7.63 6.57
CA ILE A 52 -11.09 7.47 5.16
C ILE A 52 -10.05 8.21 4.34
N LYS A 53 -9.47 7.58 3.32
CA LYS A 53 -8.47 8.19 2.44
C LYS A 53 -8.77 7.91 0.99
N LEU A 54 -8.64 8.94 0.18
CA LEU A 54 -8.69 8.88 -1.26
C LEU A 54 -7.34 9.34 -1.80
N THR A 55 -6.71 8.52 -2.62
CA THR A 55 -5.45 8.83 -3.31
C THR A 55 -5.65 8.69 -4.80
N THR A 56 -5.09 9.62 -5.55
CA THR A 56 -4.88 9.47 -7.00
C THR A 56 -3.41 9.65 -7.31
N ARG A 57 -2.91 8.82 -8.22
CA ARG A 57 -1.54 8.86 -8.72
C ARG A 57 -1.60 8.84 -10.24
N GLN A 58 -0.96 9.83 -10.87
CA GLN A 58 -0.80 9.88 -12.32
C GLN A 58 0.68 9.80 -12.67
N GLN A 59 1.00 8.92 -13.61
CA GLN A 59 2.35 8.72 -14.13
C GLN A 59 2.53 9.48 -15.45
N TRP A 60 3.77 9.84 -15.77
CA TRP A 60 4.18 10.48 -17.03
C TRP A 60 3.30 11.66 -17.44
N SER A 61 3.36 12.73 -16.64
CA SER A 61 2.60 13.96 -16.94
C SER A 61 2.85 14.43 -18.38
N GLY A 62 1.76 14.70 -19.12
CA GLY A 62 1.79 15.12 -20.53
C GLY A 62 1.71 14.00 -21.57
N VAL A 63 1.57 12.74 -21.15
CA VAL A 63 1.33 11.59 -22.05
C VAL A 63 -0.16 11.20 -22.00
N ASP A 64 -0.78 11.10 -23.17
CA ASP A 64 -2.18 10.65 -23.29
C ASP A 64 -2.32 9.19 -22.87
N ASP A 65 -3.42 8.86 -22.18
CA ASP A 65 -3.70 7.54 -21.60
C ASP A 65 -2.60 6.96 -20.69
N ALA A 66 -1.78 7.84 -20.12
CA ALA A 66 -0.76 7.44 -19.16
C ALA A 66 -1.34 6.72 -17.92
N PRO A 67 -0.52 5.89 -17.24
CA PRO A 67 -0.96 5.12 -16.09
C PRO A 67 -1.54 6.00 -14.99
N ARG A 68 -2.72 5.65 -14.51
CA ARG A 68 -3.44 6.32 -13.43
C ARG A 68 -3.99 5.31 -12.46
N LEU A 69 -3.64 5.48 -11.19
CA LEU A 69 -4.13 4.69 -10.08
C LEU A 69 -4.98 5.58 -9.16
N MET A 70 -6.17 5.11 -8.85
CA MET A 70 -7.03 5.68 -7.82
C MET A 70 -7.23 4.64 -6.73
N THR A 71 -6.97 5.02 -5.48
CA THR A 71 -7.25 4.18 -4.32
C THR A 71 -8.17 4.91 -3.36
N MET A 72 -9.13 4.17 -2.82
CA MET A 72 -9.95 4.59 -1.70
C MET A 72 -9.79 3.56 -0.60
N ASN A 73 -9.60 3.98 0.63
CA ASN A 73 -9.62 3.07 1.76
C ASN A 73 -10.33 3.71 2.94
N ALA A 74 -10.94 2.86 3.75
CA ALA A 74 -11.56 3.26 5.00
C ALA A 74 -11.27 2.21 6.06
N SER A 75 -10.94 2.61 7.28
CA SER A 75 -10.80 1.68 8.39
C SER A 75 -11.24 2.30 9.70
N THR A 76 -11.72 1.46 10.61
CA THR A 76 -12.25 1.89 11.91
C THR A 76 -12.04 0.83 12.97
N ARG A 77 -11.83 1.28 14.21
CA ARG A 77 -11.71 0.43 15.40
C ARG A 77 -13.10 0.21 16.01
N LEU A 78 -13.59 -1.02 15.93
CA LEU A 78 -14.91 -1.44 16.43
C LEU A 78 -14.91 -1.62 17.96
N SER A 79 -13.88 -2.27 18.49
CA SER A 79 -13.65 -2.49 19.93
C SER A 79 -12.17 -2.28 20.25
N ASP A 80 -11.77 -2.41 21.51
CA ASP A 80 -10.37 -2.25 21.91
C ASP A 80 -9.43 -3.21 21.14
N GLN A 81 -9.95 -4.39 20.79
CA GLN A 81 -9.19 -5.46 20.16
C GLN A 81 -9.57 -5.76 18.70
N SER A 82 -10.66 -5.19 18.17
CA SER A 82 -11.14 -5.53 16.83
C SER A 82 -11.31 -4.28 15.97
N ALA A 83 -10.81 -4.37 14.75
CA ALA A 83 -10.95 -3.35 13.73
C ALA A 83 -11.30 -3.97 12.38
N ILE A 84 -11.91 -3.16 11.53
CA ILE A 84 -12.24 -3.52 10.16
C ILE A 84 -11.76 -2.44 9.21
N GLY A 85 -11.54 -2.82 7.96
CA GLY A 85 -11.27 -1.87 6.91
C GLY A 85 -11.69 -2.39 5.54
N VAL A 86 -11.75 -1.48 4.59
CA VAL A 86 -11.98 -1.76 3.18
C VAL A 86 -11.01 -0.94 2.33
N ILE A 87 -10.59 -1.51 1.21
CA ILE A 87 -9.79 -0.85 0.19
C ILE A 87 -10.50 -1.07 -1.14
N GLY A 88 -10.72 -0.02 -1.92
CA GLY A 88 -11.11 -0.08 -3.32
C GLY A 88 -10.02 0.55 -4.16
N PHE A 89 -9.74 0.01 -5.34
CA PHE A 89 -8.78 0.59 -6.25
C PHE A 89 -9.20 0.41 -7.70
N ASN A 90 -8.77 1.35 -8.54
CA ASN A 90 -8.91 1.33 -9.98
C ASN A 90 -7.59 1.81 -10.57
N ASP A 91 -6.93 0.92 -11.32
CA ASP A 91 -5.71 1.19 -12.07
C ASP A 91 -6.03 1.13 -13.56
N LYS A 92 -5.63 2.16 -14.31
CA LYS A 92 -5.74 2.19 -15.77
C LYS A 92 -4.37 2.49 -16.35
N ASN A 93 -3.90 1.65 -17.26
CA ASN A 93 -2.64 1.78 -17.98
C ASN A 93 -2.90 1.52 -19.48
N GLY A 94 -3.24 2.56 -20.23
CA GLY A 94 -3.69 2.43 -21.62
C GLY A 94 -4.89 1.49 -21.75
N TYR A 95 -4.73 0.45 -22.58
CA TYR A 95 -5.74 -0.58 -22.85
C TYR A 95 -5.90 -1.61 -21.72
N HIS A 96 -5.00 -1.61 -20.74
CA HIS A 96 -5.09 -2.46 -19.57
C HIS A 96 -5.74 -1.71 -18.41
N SER A 97 -6.67 -2.35 -17.72
CA SER A 97 -7.24 -1.81 -16.49
C SER A 97 -7.49 -2.88 -15.46
N GLN A 98 -7.38 -2.50 -14.20
CA GLN A 98 -7.62 -3.38 -13.06
C GLN A 98 -8.49 -2.66 -12.03
N THR A 99 -9.60 -3.27 -11.65
CA THR A 99 -10.46 -2.75 -10.58
C THR A 99 -10.59 -3.81 -9.51
N GLY A 100 -10.39 -3.42 -8.25
CA GLY A 100 -10.49 -4.38 -7.16
C GLY A 100 -10.95 -3.77 -5.86
N PHE A 101 -11.33 -4.67 -4.97
CA PHE A 101 -11.77 -4.38 -3.62
C PHE A 101 -11.11 -5.37 -2.66
N LYS A 102 -10.83 -4.91 -1.44
CA LYS A 102 -10.39 -5.73 -0.32
C LYS A 102 -11.18 -5.40 0.93
N ALA A 103 -11.51 -6.42 1.70
CA ALA A 103 -12.02 -6.28 3.06
C ALA A 103 -11.00 -6.81 4.05
N THR A 104 -10.81 -6.10 5.15
CA THR A 104 -9.81 -6.42 6.16
C THR A 104 -10.46 -6.56 7.53
N TYR A 105 -10.02 -7.56 8.26
CA TYR A 105 -10.20 -7.67 9.70
C TYR A 105 -8.83 -7.56 10.38
N ALA A 106 -8.74 -6.74 11.43
CA ALA A 106 -7.56 -6.64 12.26
C ALA A 106 -7.90 -6.90 13.73
N HIS A 107 -6.99 -7.59 14.39
CA HIS A 107 -7.04 -7.89 15.81
C HIS A 107 -5.86 -7.27 16.53
N HIS A 108 -6.14 -6.46 17.56
CA HIS A 108 -5.16 -5.72 18.33
C HIS A 108 -5.04 -6.33 19.74
N ILE A 109 -3.83 -6.71 20.11
CA ILE A 109 -3.47 -7.21 21.43
C ILE A 109 -2.64 -6.13 22.10
N THR A 110 -3.22 -5.48 23.12
CA THR A 110 -2.55 -4.43 23.88
C THR A 110 -1.91 -5.03 25.13
N PHE A 111 -0.61 -4.82 25.29
CA PHE A 111 0.17 -5.19 26.47
C PHE A 111 0.46 -4.01 27.39
N SER A 112 -0.08 -2.82 27.08
CA SER A 112 0.13 -1.62 27.86
C SER A 112 -0.33 -1.81 29.31
N GLU A 113 0.59 -1.59 30.26
CA GLU A 113 0.29 -1.59 31.70
C GLU A 113 -0.51 -0.33 32.11
N SER A 114 -0.38 0.74 31.33
CA SER A 114 -1.03 2.02 31.55
C SER A 114 -1.71 2.53 30.28
N ARG A 115 -2.80 3.29 30.44
CA ARG A 115 -3.54 3.98 29.37
C ARG A 115 -2.73 5.07 28.63
N TYR A 116 -1.55 5.40 29.14
CA TYR A 116 -0.64 6.41 28.58
C TYR A 116 0.41 5.78 27.65
N ASP A 117 0.68 4.48 27.81
CA ASP A 117 1.71 3.77 27.07
C ASP A 117 1.15 3.05 25.85
N LEU A 118 1.89 3.11 24.74
CA LEU A 118 1.58 2.32 23.55
C LEU A 118 2.45 1.05 23.55
N ASN A 119 1.86 -0.10 23.83
CA ASN A 119 2.47 -1.40 23.59
C ASN A 119 1.41 -2.32 22.99
N GLN A 120 1.44 -2.48 21.67
CA GLN A 120 0.38 -3.17 20.94
C GLN A 120 0.97 -4.06 19.84
N LEU A 121 0.62 -5.34 19.88
CA LEU A 121 0.83 -6.28 18.78
C LEU A 121 -0.48 -6.46 18.02
N SER A 122 -0.45 -6.25 16.72
CA SER A 122 -1.62 -6.26 15.86
C SER A 122 -1.45 -7.30 14.77
N PHE A 123 -2.51 -8.04 14.49
CA PHE A 123 -2.59 -8.97 13.37
C PHE A 123 -3.69 -8.50 12.43
N GLY A 124 -3.52 -8.72 11.13
CA GLY A 124 -4.54 -8.39 10.16
C GLY A 124 -4.58 -9.39 9.03
N MET A 125 -5.78 -9.60 8.52
CA MET A 125 -6.04 -10.42 7.33
C MET A 125 -6.92 -9.62 6.39
N SER A 126 -6.50 -9.53 5.13
CA SER A 126 -7.26 -8.88 4.07
C SER A 126 -7.63 -9.90 3.01
N ALA A 127 -8.89 -9.96 2.62
CA ALA A 127 -9.37 -10.76 1.49
C ALA A 127 -9.79 -9.80 0.38
N GLY A 128 -9.31 -10.04 -0.84
CA GLY A 128 -9.45 -9.17 -1.98
C GLY A 128 -10.00 -9.90 -3.19
N PHE A 129 -10.72 -9.17 -4.02
CA PHE A 129 -11.15 -9.56 -5.35
C PHE A 129 -10.80 -8.45 -6.31
N ALA A 130 -10.24 -8.78 -7.46
CA ALA A 130 -9.94 -7.82 -8.50
C ALA A 130 -10.23 -8.41 -9.86
N GLN A 131 -10.70 -7.56 -10.75
CA GLN A 131 -10.94 -7.88 -12.15
C GLN A 131 -9.95 -7.09 -13.00
N THR A 132 -9.28 -7.80 -13.89
CA THR A 132 -8.41 -7.24 -14.91
C THR A 132 -9.18 -7.25 -16.25
N LYS A 133 -9.06 -6.16 -17.02
CA LYS A 133 -9.61 -6.02 -18.37
C LYS A 133 -8.48 -5.62 -19.32
N LEU A 134 -8.40 -6.28 -20.46
CA LEU A 134 -7.60 -5.88 -21.61
C LEU A 134 -8.57 -5.52 -22.75
N ASP A 135 -8.48 -4.28 -23.22
CA ASP A 135 -9.32 -3.75 -24.29
C ASP A 135 -8.59 -3.83 -25.64
N GLU A 136 -8.90 -4.84 -26.44
CA GLU A 136 -8.36 -5.00 -27.78
C GLU A 136 -9.30 -4.45 -28.86
N SER A 137 -10.31 -3.66 -28.46
CA SER A 137 -11.35 -3.19 -29.39
C SER A 137 -10.82 -2.26 -30.49
N GLU A 138 -9.76 -1.52 -30.16
CA GLU A 138 -9.08 -0.59 -31.08
C GLU A 138 -7.90 -1.25 -31.81
N PHE A 139 -7.63 -2.55 -31.56
CA PHE A 139 -6.50 -3.25 -32.16
C PHE A 139 -6.87 -3.64 -33.61
N GLY A 140 -6.14 -3.07 -34.57
CA GLY A 140 -6.30 -3.36 -35.99
C GLY A 140 -5.23 -4.31 -36.53
N GLY A 141 -5.50 -4.93 -37.69
CA GLY A 141 -4.60 -5.88 -38.36
C GLY A 141 -4.86 -7.33 -37.96
N PHE A 142 -4.55 -8.28 -38.86
CA PHE A 142 -4.69 -9.70 -38.57
C PHE A 142 -3.45 -10.19 -37.82
N ASP A 143 -3.59 -10.41 -36.51
CA ASP A 143 -2.63 -11.15 -35.69
C ASP A 143 -3.35 -12.37 -35.07
N PRO A 144 -2.89 -13.60 -35.31
CA PRO A 144 -3.48 -14.82 -34.74
C PRO A 144 -3.59 -14.85 -33.21
N ASN A 145 -2.83 -14.01 -32.51
CA ASN A 145 -2.80 -13.93 -31.05
C ASN A 145 -3.61 -12.77 -30.47
N VAL A 146 -4.14 -11.89 -31.32
CA VAL A 146 -4.98 -10.75 -30.91
C VAL A 146 -6.39 -11.02 -31.41
N GLY A 147 -7.36 -11.01 -30.49
CA GLY A 147 -8.74 -11.31 -30.85
C GLY A 147 -9.36 -10.24 -31.72
N GLY A 148 -8.91 -8.98 -31.58
CA GLY A 148 -9.32 -7.81 -32.35
C GLY A 148 -10.82 -7.50 -32.19
N GLY A 149 -11.17 -6.35 -31.63
CA GLY A 149 -12.60 -6.05 -31.40
C GLY A 149 -13.20 -6.75 -30.18
N ILE A 150 -12.38 -7.35 -29.30
CA ILE A 150 -12.83 -8.04 -28.09
C ILE A 150 -12.30 -7.40 -26.81
N GLU A 151 -13.05 -7.53 -25.72
CA GLU A 151 -12.57 -7.23 -24.37
C GLU A 151 -12.28 -8.55 -23.64
N LEU A 152 -11.02 -8.79 -23.30
CA LEU A 152 -10.67 -9.87 -22.41
C LEU A 152 -10.91 -9.42 -20.96
N LYS A 153 -11.48 -10.31 -20.14
CA LYS A 153 -11.73 -10.06 -18.71
C LYS A 153 -11.28 -11.26 -17.91
N ASP A 154 -10.60 -10.99 -16.80
CA ASP A 154 -10.23 -12.01 -15.85
C ASP A 154 -10.42 -11.53 -14.43
N SER A 155 -10.67 -12.44 -13.51
CA SER A 155 -10.91 -12.15 -12.10
C SER A 155 -9.99 -12.98 -11.25
N TYR A 156 -9.35 -12.34 -10.27
CA TYR A 156 -8.60 -13.04 -9.26
C TYR A 156 -8.95 -12.60 -7.84
N PHE A 157 -8.84 -13.56 -6.94
CA PHE A 157 -8.98 -13.43 -5.51
C PHE A 157 -7.59 -13.38 -4.88
N SER A 158 -7.42 -12.63 -3.78
CA SER A 158 -6.18 -12.67 -3.00
C SER A 158 -6.43 -12.53 -1.50
N VAL A 159 -5.51 -13.08 -0.70
CA VAL A 159 -5.50 -12.98 0.75
C VAL A 159 -4.13 -12.48 1.19
N ASP A 160 -4.12 -11.43 1.99
CA ASP A 160 -2.94 -10.84 2.59
C ASP A 160 -2.97 -11.09 4.10
N PHE A 161 -1.82 -11.39 4.70
CA PHE A 161 -1.64 -11.46 6.14
C PHE A 161 -0.62 -10.41 6.59
N GLY A 162 -0.89 -9.75 7.72
CA GLY A 162 0.03 -8.79 8.30
C GLY A 162 0.13 -8.91 9.81
N ALA A 163 1.29 -8.54 10.34
CA ALA A 163 1.53 -8.30 11.74
C ALA A 163 2.17 -6.91 11.90
N ALA A 164 1.84 -6.20 12.96
CA ALA A 164 2.45 -4.92 13.29
C ALA A 164 2.69 -4.83 14.79
N TYR A 165 3.85 -4.31 15.18
CA TYR A 165 4.21 -4.08 16.57
C TYR A 165 4.46 -2.59 16.78
N HIS A 166 3.78 -2.03 17.77
CA HIS A 166 3.97 -0.65 18.20
C HIS A 166 4.42 -0.64 19.65
N TYR A 167 5.57 -0.02 19.90
CA TYR A 167 6.12 0.15 21.24
C TYR A 167 6.59 1.59 21.42
N GLN A 168 5.80 2.38 22.15
CA GLN A 168 5.97 3.81 22.31
C GLN A 168 6.12 4.52 20.96
N ASN A 169 7.32 5.03 20.66
CA ASN A 169 7.62 5.72 19.41
C ASN A 169 8.17 4.81 18.30
N PHE A 170 8.43 3.54 18.61
CA PHE A 170 8.87 2.53 17.65
C PHE A 170 7.67 1.86 16.99
N PHE A 171 7.79 1.60 15.69
CA PHE A 171 6.86 0.75 14.97
C PHE A 171 7.60 -0.21 14.04
N SER A 172 7.06 -1.42 13.89
CA SER A 172 7.46 -2.37 12.87
C SER A 172 6.24 -3.10 12.31
N MET A 173 6.34 -3.51 11.05
CA MET A 173 5.24 -4.11 10.31
C MET A 173 5.80 -5.17 9.38
N PHE A 174 5.17 -6.33 9.35
CA PHE A 174 5.45 -7.38 8.39
C PHE A 174 4.17 -7.75 7.67
N THR A 175 4.24 -7.97 6.36
CA THR A 175 3.08 -8.37 5.56
C THR A 175 3.49 -9.32 4.46
N VAL A 176 2.71 -10.37 4.31
CA VAL A 176 2.74 -11.28 3.15
C VAL A 176 1.53 -10.93 2.29
N LYS A 177 1.76 -10.22 1.19
CA LYS A 177 0.73 -9.94 0.19
C LYS A 177 0.61 -11.10 -0.77
N ASN A 178 -0.61 -11.39 -1.23
CA ASN A 178 -0.92 -12.54 -2.08
C ASN A 178 -0.44 -13.87 -1.45
N ALA A 179 -0.60 -14.02 -0.13
CA ALA A 179 -0.28 -15.26 0.57
C ALA A 179 -1.07 -16.43 -0.02
N VAL A 180 -2.35 -16.19 -0.29
CA VAL A 180 -3.23 -17.00 -1.13
C VAL A 180 -3.72 -16.09 -2.26
N SER A 181 -3.74 -16.52 -3.52
CA SER A 181 -4.33 -15.72 -4.61
C SER A 181 -4.69 -16.63 -5.80
N SER A 182 -5.63 -16.31 -6.70
CA SER A 182 -6.17 -17.19 -7.79
C SER A 182 -5.62 -16.96 -9.21
N LYS A 183 -5.53 -18.00 -10.07
CA LYS A 183 -4.94 -17.94 -11.45
C LYS A 183 -5.74 -17.03 -12.34
N SER A 184 -5.03 -16.21 -13.08
CA SER A 184 -5.50 -15.56 -14.30
C SER A 184 -5.26 -16.52 -15.49
N LYS A 185 -6.23 -16.67 -16.39
CA LYS A 185 -6.13 -17.34 -17.70
C LYS A 185 -6.06 -16.34 -18.85
N MET A 186 -5.82 -15.06 -18.57
CA MET A 186 -5.89 -13.98 -19.55
C MET A 186 -4.77 -14.04 -20.62
N TYR A 187 -3.62 -14.59 -20.27
CA TYR A 187 -2.49 -14.83 -21.18
C TYR A 187 -2.09 -16.32 -21.17
N SER A 188 -1.40 -16.79 -22.21
CA SER A 188 -0.84 -18.16 -22.26
C SER A 188 0.17 -18.40 -21.13
N ASP A 189 0.66 -19.64 -20.97
CA ASP A 189 1.56 -20.12 -19.89
C ASP A 189 2.86 -19.30 -19.65
N ALA A 190 3.07 -18.20 -20.36
CA ALA A 190 4.25 -17.33 -20.32
C ALA A 190 4.19 -16.19 -19.28
N GLU A 191 3.02 -15.82 -18.73
CA GLU A 191 2.95 -14.80 -17.66
C GLU A 191 2.92 -15.40 -16.24
N SER A 192 3.60 -14.68 -15.34
CA SER A 192 3.87 -15.06 -13.96
C SER A 192 2.58 -15.15 -13.14
N ASN A 193 2.41 -16.28 -12.46
CA ASN A 193 1.15 -16.69 -11.85
C ASN A 193 1.12 -16.46 -10.33
N ASN A 194 2.12 -15.86 -9.68
CA ASN A 194 2.02 -15.38 -8.29
C ASN A 194 3.14 -14.41 -7.88
N LEU A 195 2.89 -13.11 -8.01
CA LEU A 195 3.75 -12.08 -7.42
C LEU A 195 3.47 -11.93 -5.91
N ARG A 196 3.73 -12.99 -5.14
CA ARG A 196 3.75 -12.93 -3.67
C ARG A 196 4.84 -11.96 -3.24
N LYS A 197 4.49 -11.06 -2.32
CA LYS A 197 5.40 -10.04 -1.80
C LYS A 197 5.52 -10.14 -0.29
N TYR A 198 6.75 -10.14 0.19
CA TYR A 198 7.08 -10.01 1.60
C TYR A 198 7.49 -8.56 1.83
N ILE A 199 6.76 -7.86 2.69
CA ILE A 199 6.96 -6.44 2.97
C ILE A 199 7.29 -6.31 4.46
N LEU A 200 8.47 -5.77 4.76
CA LEU A 200 8.94 -5.51 6.12
C LEU A 200 9.20 -4.01 6.25
N GLY A 201 8.50 -3.35 7.16
CA GLY A 201 8.66 -1.93 7.48
C GLY A 201 9.07 -1.73 8.93
N ALA A 202 9.89 -0.73 9.20
CA ALA A 202 10.19 -0.30 10.56
C ALA A 202 10.53 1.19 10.60
N GLY A 203 10.30 1.82 11.75
CA GLY A 203 10.66 3.21 11.96
C GLY A 203 10.58 3.61 13.42
N TYR A 204 11.08 4.81 13.70
CA TYR A 204 11.07 5.37 15.03
C TYR A 204 10.78 6.86 14.96
N ALA A 205 9.89 7.35 15.81
CA ALA A 205 9.54 8.75 15.87
C ALA A 205 10.27 9.46 17.03
N PHE A 206 11.28 10.27 16.70
CA PHE A 206 11.98 11.11 17.65
C PHE A 206 11.27 12.45 17.77
N GLY A 207 11.04 12.95 18.97
CA GLY A 207 10.44 14.28 19.11
C GLY A 207 9.87 14.52 20.49
N ASN A 208 9.35 15.72 20.67
CA ASN A 208 8.63 16.10 21.87
C ASN A 208 7.50 17.06 21.50
N THR A 209 6.26 16.64 21.76
CA THR A 209 5.06 17.44 21.55
C THR A 209 4.26 17.67 22.84
N ARG A 210 4.90 17.55 24.01
CA ARG A 210 4.24 17.56 25.34
C ARG A 210 3.39 18.81 25.62
N TYR A 211 3.64 19.92 24.95
CA TYR A 211 2.90 21.18 25.08
C TYR A 211 2.03 21.52 23.86
N GLY A 212 1.60 20.53 23.08
CA GLY A 212 0.75 20.75 21.90
C GLY A 212 1.47 21.39 20.70
N THR A 213 2.74 21.75 20.86
CA THR A 213 3.62 22.19 19.77
C THR A 213 4.93 21.43 19.87
N GLY A 214 5.56 21.18 18.73
CA GLY A 214 6.78 20.38 18.72
C GLY A 214 7.18 19.90 17.34
N TRP A 215 8.36 19.32 17.27
CA TRP A 215 8.89 18.66 16.09
C TRP A 215 8.94 17.15 16.32
N ILE A 216 8.60 16.38 15.28
CA ILE A 216 8.76 14.93 15.25
C ILE A 216 9.55 14.58 14.00
N TYR A 217 10.57 13.74 14.15
CA TYR A 217 11.42 13.22 13.10
C TYR A 217 11.20 11.71 13.03
N GLU A 218 10.81 11.20 11.87
CA GLU A 218 10.43 9.82 11.65
C GLU A 218 11.25 9.23 10.50
N PRO A 219 12.49 8.78 10.78
CA PRO A 219 13.18 7.87 9.88
C PRO A 219 12.43 6.53 9.83
N SER A 220 12.26 5.99 8.64
CA SER A 220 11.69 4.66 8.45
C SER A 220 12.26 3.99 7.21
N VAL A 221 12.22 2.66 7.23
CA VAL A 221 12.65 1.81 6.12
C VAL A 221 11.52 0.87 5.72
N LEU A 222 11.46 0.51 4.44
CA LEU A 222 10.58 -0.52 3.91
C LEU A 222 11.38 -1.43 2.99
N ALA A 223 11.53 -2.70 3.36
CA ALA A 223 12.07 -3.73 2.48
C ALA A 223 10.91 -4.50 1.84
N GLN A 224 11.01 -4.74 0.54
CA GLN A 224 10.06 -5.55 -0.21
C GLN A 224 10.82 -6.60 -1.00
N TYR A 225 10.37 -7.86 -0.89
CA TYR A 225 10.87 -8.97 -1.71
C TYR A 225 9.72 -9.58 -2.49
N THR A 226 9.87 -9.69 -3.81
CA THR A 226 8.90 -10.33 -4.72
C THR A 226 9.41 -11.70 -5.10
N GLU A 227 8.71 -12.76 -4.66
CA GLU A 227 9.19 -14.15 -4.70
C GLU A 227 9.51 -14.61 -6.14
N GLU A 228 8.57 -14.43 -7.06
CA GLU A 228 8.70 -14.97 -8.42
C GLU A 228 9.73 -14.25 -9.30
N ARG A 229 9.97 -12.96 -9.06
CA ARG A 229 10.99 -12.18 -9.79
C ARG A 229 12.35 -12.18 -9.11
N GLU A 230 12.43 -12.77 -7.91
CA GLU A 230 13.57 -12.64 -7.00
C GLU A 230 13.99 -11.16 -6.83
N ASP A 231 13.02 -10.24 -6.85
CA ASP A 231 13.26 -8.81 -6.86
C ASP A 231 13.21 -8.24 -5.45
N PHE A 232 14.31 -7.62 -5.04
CA PHE A 232 14.44 -6.96 -3.75
C PHE A 232 14.47 -5.44 -3.92
N ALA A 233 13.61 -4.76 -3.17
CA ALA A 233 13.49 -3.30 -3.13
C ALA A 233 13.66 -2.79 -1.70
N LEU A 234 14.34 -1.65 -1.55
CA LEU A 234 14.50 -0.97 -0.28
C LEU A 234 14.10 0.51 -0.40
N ASP A 235 13.26 0.95 0.53
CA ASP A 235 12.90 2.35 0.71
C ASP A 235 13.57 2.86 1.98
N VAL A 236 14.25 3.99 1.85
CA VAL A 236 14.73 4.77 2.97
C VAL A 236 13.96 6.07 2.99
N ASN A 237 13.29 6.33 4.11
CA ASN A 237 12.33 7.41 4.24
C ASN A 237 12.68 8.27 5.43
N MET A 238 12.43 9.57 5.30
CA MET A 238 12.52 10.52 6.40
C MET A 238 11.32 11.45 6.32
N LYS A 239 10.56 11.53 7.41
CA LYS A 239 9.48 12.51 7.57
C LYS A 239 9.75 13.41 8.76
N VAL A 240 9.43 14.68 8.62
CA VAL A 240 9.51 15.68 9.67
C VAL A 240 8.13 16.31 9.81
N TYR A 241 7.59 16.24 11.03
CA TYR A 241 6.31 16.82 11.37
C TYR A 241 6.52 18.04 12.27
N ARG A 242 5.71 19.06 12.05
CA ARG A 242 5.53 20.21 12.94
C ARG A 242 4.09 20.18 13.45
N GLN A 243 3.95 20.03 14.77
CA GLN A 243 2.66 20.12 15.44
C GLN A 243 2.35 21.58 15.80
N PHE A 244 1.13 22.00 15.49
CA PHE A 244 0.52 23.27 15.89
C PHE A 244 -0.76 22.99 16.68
N GLU A 245 -1.31 24.03 17.31
CA GLU A 245 -2.60 23.92 18.01
C GLU A 245 -3.78 23.63 17.07
N PHE A 246 -3.71 24.15 15.84
CA PHE A 246 -4.78 24.02 14.85
C PHE A 246 -4.65 22.78 13.94
N GLY A 247 -3.52 22.07 14.00
CA GLY A 247 -3.22 20.99 13.05
C GLY A 247 -1.76 20.58 13.02
N LYS A 248 -1.40 19.76 12.04
CA LYS A 248 -0.06 19.19 11.87
C LYS A 248 0.37 19.40 10.43
N ILE A 249 1.60 19.83 10.20
CA ILE A 249 2.18 19.92 8.86
C ILE A 249 3.39 19.00 8.83
N TRP A 250 3.64 18.36 7.70
CA TRP A 250 4.81 17.50 7.55
C TRP A 250 5.40 17.60 6.15
N ALA A 251 6.70 17.39 6.09
CA ALA A 251 7.46 17.23 4.86
C ALA A 251 8.30 15.97 4.98
N GLY A 252 8.60 15.33 3.87
CA GLY A 252 9.44 14.15 3.86
C GLY A 252 10.01 13.85 2.50
N ALA A 253 10.91 12.89 2.48
CA ALA A 253 11.46 12.33 1.26
C ALA A 253 11.57 10.81 1.41
N SER A 254 11.39 10.11 0.30
CA SER A 254 11.58 8.68 0.18
C SER A 254 12.52 8.40 -0.98
N PHE A 255 13.52 7.57 -0.77
CA PHE A 255 14.38 7.03 -1.81
C PHE A 255 14.13 5.53 -1.90
N ARG A 256 13.68 5.06 -3.06
CA ARG A 256 13.54 3.63 -3.37
C ARG A 256 14.66 3.19 -4.29
N SER A 257 15.25 2.05 -3.97
CA SER A 257 16.14 1.32 -4.88
C SER A 257 15.72 -0.13 -5.00
N ASN A 258 15.48 -0.58 -6.22
CA ASN A 258 15.47 -2.01 -6.54
C ASN A 258 16.90 -2.47 -6.78
N PHE A 259 17.22 -3.67 -6.31
CA PHE A 259 18.57 -4.23 -6.40
C PHE A 259 18.76 -5.04 -7.69
N ASN A 260 17.66 -5.52 -8.26
CA ASN A 260 17.65 -6.14 -9.57
C ASN A 260 17.81 -5.05 -10.63
N GLY A 261 18.79 -5.24 -11.50
CA GLY A 261 19.10 -4.33 -12.59
C GLY A 261 18.78 -4.95 -13.93
N THR A 262 18.53 -4.11 -14.92
CA THR A 262 18.38 -4.50 -16.32
C THR A 262 19.58 -4.01 -17.09
N ASP A 263 20.21 -4.92 -17.83
CA ASP A 263 21.34 -4.60 -18.69
C ASP A 263 20.85 -3.90 -19.96
N TYR A 264 21.54 -2.84 -20.36
CA TYR A 264 21.28 -2.07 -21.55
C TYR A 264 22.61 -1.67 -22.22
N PHE A 265 22.60 -1.54 -23.54
CA PHE A 265 23.80 -1.21 -24.31
C PHE A 265 23.80 0.28 -24.67
N VAL A 266 24.87 0.97 -24.28
CA VAL A 266 25.14 2.35 -24.72
C VAL A 266 26.59 2.44 -25.15
N ASP A 267 26.83 3.00 -26.34
CA ASP A 267 28.16 3.18 -26.93
C ASP A 267 29.01 1.89 -26.98
N GLY A 268 28.37 0.76 -27.31
CA GLY A 268 29.03 -0.54 -27.40
C GLY A 268 29.46 -1.16 -26.07
N LYS A 269 29.06 -0.57 -24.92
CA LYS A 269 29.29 -1.13 -23.58
C LYS A 269 27.96 -1.52 -22.93
N SER A 270 27.94 -2.70 -22.32
CA SER A 270 26.83 -3.09 -21.44
C SER A 270 26.92 -2.29 -20.15
N LYS A 271 25.81 -1.63 -19.78
CA LYS A 271 25.61 -0.96 -18.50
C LYS A 271 24.40 -1.59 -17.83
N THR A 272 24.40 -1.72 -16.51
CA THR A 272 23.24 -2.18 -15.75
C THR A 272 22.53 -0.97 -15.14
N GLN A 273 21.24 -0.79 -15.45
CA GLN A 273 20.40 0.21 -14.78
C GLN A 273 19.51 -0.46 -13.74
N ARG A 274 19.48 0.10 -12.53
CA ARG A 274 18.55 -0.30 -11.47
C ARG A 274 17.36 0.64 -11.47
N TYR A 275 16.19 0.11 -11.14
CA TYR A 275 15.00 0.93 -10.95
C TYR A 275 15.12 1.70 -9.63
N GLN A 276 15.30 3.01 -9.73
CA GLN A 276 15.51 3.89 -8.58
C GLN A 276 14.68 5.17 -8.74
N TYR A 277 14.16 5.69 -7.63
CA TYR A 277 13.48 6.97 -7.65
C TYR A 277 13.57 7.70 -6.31
N ILE A 278 13.40 9.02 -6.39
CA ILE A 278 13.22 9.88 -5.23
C ILE A 278 11.81 10.46 -5.23
N SER A 279 11.18 10.48 -4.06
CA SER A 279 9.83 11.02 -3.84
C SER A 279 9.82 12.05 -2.72
N PRO A 280 10.12 13.33 -2.99
CA PRO A 280 9.75 14.41 -2.08
C PRO A 280 8.23 14.47 -1.89
N MET A 281 7.83 14.80 -0.67
CA MET A 281 6.42 14.84 -0.28
C MET A 281 6.17 15.86 0.83
N LEU A 282 4.97 16.40 0.84
CA LEU A 282 4.47 17.30 1.87
C LEU A 282 3.00 17.02 2.13
N GLY A 283 2.56 17.32 3.34
CA GLY A 283 1.18 17.17 3.71
C GLY A 283 0.88 17.79 5.05
N GLY A 284 -0.36 17.63 5.48
CA GLY A 284 -0.79 18.12 6.77
C GLY A 284 -2.18 17.67 7.11
N SER A 285 -2.60 18.01 8.31
CA SER A 285 -3.96 17.87 8.78
C SER A 285 -4.44 19.18 9.39
N TYR A 286 -5.69 19.51 9.09
CA TYR A 286 -6.42 20.60 9.70
C TYR A 286 -7.78 20.06 10.17
N LYS A 287 -8.02 20.11 11.48
CA LYS A 287 -9.17 19.47 12.12
C LYS A 287 -9.26 17.98 11.75
N ASN A 288 -10.32 17.57 11.06
CA ASN A 288 -10.59 16.21 10.62
C ASN A 288 -10.18 15.95 9.16
N VAL A 289 -9.53 16.89 8.49
CA VAL A 289 -9.13 16.76 7.08
C VAL A 289 -7.62 16.64 6.98
N ASN A 290 -7.17 15.68 6.18
CA ASN A 290 -5.76 15.42 5.89
C ASN A 290 -5.53 15.63 4.40
N PHE A 291 -4.39 16.20 4.04
CA PHE A 291 -3.98 16.35 2.65
C PHE A 291 -2.51 15.98 2.52
N SER A 292 -2.13 15.45 1.36
CA SER A 292 -0.71 15.32 1.01
C SER A 292 -0.52 15.29 -0.48
N TYR A 293 0.67 15.71 -0.88
CA TYR A 293 1.16 15.66 -2.24
C TYR A 293 2.56 15.04 -2.24
N ALA A 294 2.78 14.11 -3.17
CA ALA A 294 4.10 13.54 -3.43
C ALA A 294 4.41 13.65 -4.92
N TYR A 295 5.66 14.01 -5.21
CA TYR A 295 6.19 14.01 -6.56
C TYR A 295 7.31 12.98 -6.63
N THR A 296 7.20 11.99 -7.51
CA THR A 296 8.24 10.98 -7.72
C THR A 296 9.00 11.28 -9.01
N LYS A 297 10.32 11.31 -8.93
CA LYS A 297 11.21 11.38 -10.09
C LYS A 297 12.02 10.09 -10.19
N LEU A 298 11.88 9.42 -11.34
CA LEU A 298 12.73 8.28 -11.69
C LEU A 298 14.17 8.74 -11.94
N MET A 299 15.11 7.91 -11.52
CA MET A 299 16.55 8.11 -11.72
C MET A 299 17.05 7.10 -12.76
N GLY A 300 18.11 7.47 -13.47
CA GLY A 300 18.69 6.67 -14.55
C GLY A 300 18.58 7.34 -15.92
N ASP A 301 19.26 6.76 -16.89
CA ASP A 301 19.36 7.28 -18.25
C ASP A 301 18.19 6.81 -19.12
N ILE A 302 17.63 5.64 -18.81
CA ILE A 302 16.42 5.12 -19.47
C ILE A 302 15.19 5.52 -18.65
N THR A 303 14.43 6.50 -19.15
CA THR A 303 13.12 6.86 -18.60
C THR A 303 12.09 6.96 -19.74
N PHE A 304 10.85 6.55 -19.48
CA PHE A 304 9.76 6.58 -20.48
C PHE A 304 9.30 8.03 -20.78
N GLY A 305 9.63 8.98 -19.91
CA GLY A 305 9.32 10.41 -20.07
C GLY A 305 9.82 11.25 -18.89
N ASN A 306 9.97 12.55 -19.11
CA ASN A 306 10.47 13.50 -18.12
C ASN A 306 9.41 13.99 -17.11
N GLY A 307 8.13 13.67 -17.33
CA GLY A 307 6.98 14.27 -16.64
C GLY A 307 6.80 13.92 -15.15
N GLY A 308 7.65 13.07 -14.57
CA GLY A 308 7.52 12.62 -13.17
C GLY A 308 6.18 11.96 -12.84
N PHE A 309 6.00 11.55 -11.59
CA PHE A 309 4.74 10.98 -11.10
C PHE A 309 4.16 11.88 -10.02
N HIS A 310 2.89 12.23 -10.16
CA HIS A 310 2.17 13.09 -9.23
C HIS A 310 1.19 12.27 -8.42
N GLN A 311 1.17 12.46 -7.11
CA GLN A 311 0.27 11.76 -6.22
C GLN A 311 -0.38 12.72 -5.24
N PHE A 312 -1.71 12.69 -5.20
CA PHE A 312 -2.52 13.51 -4.31
C PHE A 312 -3.32 12.59 -3.40
N THR A 313 -3.32 12.89 -2.10
CA THR A 313 -4.14 12.18 -1.12
C THR A 313 -4.95 13.18 -0.32
N VAL A 314 -6.23 12.90 -0.16
CA VAL A 314 -7.13 13.58 0.78
C VAL A 314 -7.67 12.54 1.75
N GLY A 315 -7.70 12.88 3.03
CA GLY A 315 -8.20 12.01 4.08
C GLY A 315 -9.16 12.71 5.01
N PHE A 316 -10.01 11.92 5.67
CA PHE A 316 -10.97 12.36 6.66
C PHE A 316 -10.90 11.46 7.89
N ASN A 317 -10.75 12.08 9.05
CA ASN A 317 -10.73 11.41 10.35
C ASN A 317 -12.05 11.71 11.07
N ILE A 318 -12.98 10.75 11.04
CA ILE A 318 -14.35 10.92 11.52
C ILE A 318 -14.54 10.12 12.82
N PHE A 319 -15.37 10.64 13.73
CA PHE A 319 -15.67 10.02 15.02
C PHE A 319 -14.41 9.71 15.88
N PRO A 320 -13.55 10.71 16.14
CA PRO A 320 -12.36 10.49 16.95
C PRO A 320 -12.74 10.11 18.38
N LYS A 321 -12.23 8.97 18.86
CA LYS A 321 -12.33 8.54 20.25
C LYS A 321 -11.17 9.17 21.03
N ARG A 322 -11.43 9.61 22.27
CA ARG A 322 -10.39 10.19 23.14
C ARG A 322 -9.29 9.16 23.39
N THR A 323 -8.04 9.56 23.18
CA THR A 323 -6.85 8.77 23.47
C THR A 323 -5.94 9.52 24.44
N SER A 324 -5.34 8.81 25.39
CA SER A 324 -4.42 9.36 26.38
C SER A 324 -2.95 9.02 26.10
N LEU A 325 -2.61 8.57 24.89
CA LEU A 325 -1.23 8.17 24.57
C LEU A 325 -0.24 9.35 24.66
N GLU A 326 0.81 9.16 25.47
CA GLU A 326 1.91 10.12 25.64
C GLU A 326 2.99 10.00 24.56
N CYS A 327 2.97 8.95 23.73
CA CYS A 327 3.94 8.79 22.63
C CYS A 327 3.80 9.85 21.52
N ASN A 328 4.93 10.17 20.90
CA ASN A 328 5.01 10.96 19.67
C ASN A 328 4.96 9.99 18.48
N CYS A 329 3.82 9.33 18.30
CA CYS A 329 3.65 8.16 17.43
C CYS A 329 2.64 8.47 16.30
N PRO A 330 3.03 9.18 15.21
CA PRO A 330 2.10 9.61 14.16
C PRO A 330 1.37 8.46 13.45
N THR A 331 1.92 7.25 13.50
CA THR A 331 1.32 6.05 12.90
C THR A 331 0.08 5.54 13.64
N ALA A 332 0.00 5.75 14.96
CA ALA A 332 -1.09 5.28 15.81
C ALA A 332 -1.94 6.41 16.41
N LYS A 333 -1.46 7.65 16.32
CA LYS A 333 -2.12 8.87 16.82
C LYS A 333 -2.55 9.77 15.65
N ASP A 334 -3.77 10.30 15.73
CA ASP A 334 -4.33 11.20 14.71
C ASP A 334 -3.54 12.51 14.56
#